data_AF-A0A2P4YIE5-F1
#
_entry.id   AF-A0A2P4YIE5-F1
#
_cell.length_a   1.000
_cell.length_b   1.000
_cell.length_c   1.000
_cell.angle_alpha   90.00
_cell.angle_beta   90.00
_cell.angle_gamma   90.00
#
_symmetry.space_group_name_H-M   'P 1'
#
loop_
_entity.id
_entity.type
_entity.pdbx_description
1 polymer ?
#
loop_
_entity_poly.entity_id
_entity_poly.type
_entity_poly.pdbx_seq_one_letter_code
_entity_poly.pdbx_strand_id
1 'polypeptide(L)'
;MDTDSVQQMFASLAAMMREQQQFLAHTAELQQQMAATLQQQQQQVPPPQQQQADAMPAADTREYRAEGITMPTFHGTKDADVADYMFSARLYFESKNIQYGAEAPQQRPLSLLVANLK
;
A
#
# COMPACT_ATOMS: atom_id res chain seq x y z
N MET A 1 58.23 -14.96 17.56
CA MET A 1 56.99 -15.25 16.82
C MET A 1 56.16 -16.12 17.74
N ASP A 2 55.38 -15.47 18.58
CA ASP A 2 54.62 -16.10 19.66
C ASP A 2 53.44 -16.87 19.07
N THR A 3 53.38 -18.17 19.39
CA THR A 3 52.32 -19.10 18.99
C THR A 3 50.93 -18.63 19.41
N ASP A 4 50.84 -17.83 20.46
CA ASP A 4 49.62 -17.21 20.97
C ASP A 4 48.99 -16.22 19.97
N SER A 5 49.82 -15.43 19.28
CA SER A 5 49.34 -14.43 18.31
C SER A 5 48.75 -15.08 17.05
N VAL A 6 49.34 -16.19 16.60
CA VAL A 6 48.80 -16.99 15.48
C VAL A 6 47.49 -17.65 15.88
N GLN A 7 47.39 -18.17 17.11
CA GLN A 7 46.16 -18.77 17.63
C GLN A 7 45.02 -17.73 17.73
N GLN A 8 45.29 -16.51 18.19
CA GLN A 8 44.30 -15.43 18.21
C GLN A 8 43.84 -14.99 16.83
N MET A 9 44.73 -14.94 15.83
CA MET A 9 44.35 -14.62 14.45
C MET A 9 43.42 -15.69 13.87
N PHE A 10 43.68 -16.98 14.12
CA PHE A 10 42.78 -18.06 13.72
C PHE A 10 41.43 -18.01 14.46
N ALA A 11 41.43 -17.69 15.76
CA ALA A 11 40.20 -17.54 16.53
C ALA A 11 39.34 -16.37 16.02
N SER A 12 39.98 -15.24 15.69
CA SER A 12 39.32 -14.07 15.08
C SER A 12 38.75 -14.39 13.70
N LEU A 13 39.49 -15.13 12.88
CA LEU A 13 39.01 -15.58 11.56
C LEU A 13 37.82 -16.56 11.70
N ALA A 14 37.89 -17.49 12.65
CA ALA A 14 36.80 -18.43 12.92
C ALA A 14 35.54 -17.73 13.44
N ALA A 15 35.70 -16.70 14.28
CA ALA A 15 34.59 -15.85 14.73
C ALA A 15 33.96 -15.10 13.55
N MET A 16 34.76 -14.47 12.70
CA MET A 16 34.28 -13.75 11.52
C MET A 16 33.53 -14.66 10.54
N MET A 17 34.02 -15.88 10.30
CA MET A 17 33.32 -16.85 9.45
C MET A 17 31.99 -17.32 10.04
N ARG A 18 31.89 -17.38 11.37
CA ARG A 18 30.63 -17.69 12.06
C ARG A 18 29.64 -16.54 11.90
N GLU A 19 30.08 -15.30 12.07
CA GLU A 19 29.25 -14.11 11.84
C GLU A 19 28.79 -14.01 10.39
N GLN A 20 29.68 -14.30 9.43
CA GLN A 20 29.32 -14.35 8.01
C GLN A 20 28.25 -15.41 7.73
N GLN A 21 28.40 -16.63 8.28
CA GLN A 21 27.41 -17.70 8.14
C GLN A 21 26.07 -17.33 8.77
N GLN A 22 26.08 -16.67 9.92
CA GLN A 22 24.86 -16.19 10.58
C GLN A 22 24.15 -15.12 9.74
N PHE A 23 24.90 -14.21 9.12
CA PHE A 23 24.33 -13.21 8.21
C PHE A 23 23.71 -13.85 6.97
N LEU A 24 24.39 -14.82 6.36
CA LEU A 24 23.86 -15.61 5.23
C LEU A 24 22.60 -16.38 5.63
N ALA A 25 22.59 -17.03 6.79
CA ALA A 25 21.42 -17.75 7.30
C ALA A 25 20.24 -16.80 7.51
N HIS A 26 20.48 -15.65 8.15
CA HIS A 26 19.45 -14.63 8.37
C HIS A 26 18.89 -14.08 7.05
N THR A 27 19.75 -13.87 6.06
CA THR A 27 19.36 -13.39 4.72
C THR A 27 18.53 -14.44 3.97
N ALA A 28 18.90 -15.72 4.08
CA ALA A 28 18.16 -16.82 3.47
C ALA A 28 16.76 -17.00 4.09
N GLU A 29 16.65 -16.88 5.43
CA GLU A 29 15.37 -16.92 6.13
C GLU A 29 14.46 -15.76 5.70
N LEU A 30 15.00 -14.55 5.58
CA LEU A 30 14.24 -13.40 5.12
C LEU A 30 13.72 -13.57 3.69
N GLN A 31 14.56 -14.09 2.78
CA GLN A 31 14.13 -14.43 1.41
C GLN A 31 13.01 -15.47 1.40
N GLN A 32 13.11 -16.51 2.23
CA GLN A 32 12.07 -17.53 2.33
C GLN A 32 10.75 -16.95 2.82
N GLN A 33 10.76 -16.06 3.82
CA GLN A 33 9.56 -15.40 4.30
C GLN A 33 8.90 -14.54 3.21
N MET A 34 9.69 -13.78 2.44
CA MET A 34 9.15 -13.01 1.31
C MET A 34 8.53 -13.92 0.24
N ALA A 35 9.19 -15.02 -0.10
CA ALA A 35 8.68 -16.00 -1.06
C ALA A 35 7.38 -16.67 -0.57
N ALA A 36 7.29 -17.02 0.72
CA ALA A 36 6.09 -17.59 1.33
C ALA A 36 4.92 -16.60 1.35
N THR A 37 5.19 -15.32 1.61
CA THR A 37 4.18 -14.25 1.59
C THR A 37 3.60 -14.06 0.18
N LEU A 38 4.45 -14.13 -0.85
CA LEU A 38 4.01 -14.05 -2.25
C LEU A 38 3.19 -15.27 -2.68
N GLN A 39 3.54 -16.48 -2.23
CA GLN A 39 2.75 -17.68 -2.52
C GLN A 39 1.35 -17.64 -1.88
N GLN A 40 1.24 -17.17 -0.62
CA GLN A 40 -0.07 -17.02 0.02
C GLN A 40 -0.95 -16.00 -0.72
N GLN A 41 -0.36 -14.93 -1.26
CA GLN A 41 -1.11 -13.94 -2.03
C GLN A 41 -1.67 -14.51 -3.33
N GLN A 42 -0.97 -15.43 -4.00
CA GLN A 42 -1.47 -16.08 -5.22
C GLN A 42 -2.58 -17.11 -4.95
N GLN A 43 -2.62 -17.74 -3.77
CA GLN A 43 -3.68 -18.71 -3.44
C GLN A 43 -5.00 -18.06 -3.01
N GLN A 44 -5.03 -16.75 -2.75
CA GLN A 44 -6.26 -16.00 -2.49
C GLN A 44 -6.93 -15.48 -3.77
N VAL A 45 -6.39 -15.76 -4.97
CA VAL A 45 -7.09 -15.49 -6.22
C VAL A 45 -8.07 -16.65 -6.48
N PRO A 46 -9.39 -16.47 -6.31
CA PRO A 46 -10.35 -17.49 -6.72
C PRO A 46 -10.20 -17.76 -8.23
N PRO A 47 -10.40 -19.01 -8.70
CA PRO A 47 -10.32 -19.31 -10.12
C PRO A 47 -11.32 -18.44 -10.88
N PRO A 48 -10.94 -17.84 -12.04
CA PRO A 48 -11.86 -17.07 -12.84
C PRO A 48 -12.92 -18.02 -13.39
N GLN A 49 -14.11 -18.00 -12.79
CA GLN A 49 -15.29 -18.53 -13.41
C GLN A 49 -15.51 -17.76 -14.72
N GLN A 50 -15.40 -18.49 -15.82
CA GLN A 50 -15.68 -18.02 -17.17
C GLN A 50 -17.13 -17.52 -17.24
N GLN A 51 -17.34 -16.21 -17.14
CA GLN A 51 -18.59 -15.58 -17.55
C GLN A 51 -18.34 -14.14 -18.02
N GLN A 52 -18.31 -14.05 -19.35
CA GLN A 52 -18.78 -12.96 -20.21
C GLN A 52 -18.14 -11.56 -20.08
N ALA A 53 -17.64 -11.13 -21.24
CA ALA A 53 -17.13 -9.81 -21.54
C ALA A 53 -18.08 -8.69 -21.11
N ASP A 54 -17.63 -7.84 -20.18
CA ASP A 54 -17.57 -6.37 -20.31
C ASP A 54 -17.05 -5.79 -18.98
N ALA A 55 -15.74 -5.52 -18.87
CA ALA A 55 -15.10 -4.55 -17.98
C ALA A 55 -13.59 -4.84 -17.90
N MET A 56 -12.78 -3.87 -18.26
CA MET A 56 -11.32 -3.89 -18.10
C MET A 56 -10.95 -4.07 -16.61
N PRO A 57 -10.16 -5.08 -16.20
CA PRO A 57 -9.50 -5.05 -14.90
C PRO A 57 -8.24 -4.20 -15.07
N ALA A 58 -8.35 -2.91 -14.73
CA ALA A 58 -7.19 -2.04 -14.61
C ALA A 58 -6.28 -2.60 -13.51
N ALA A 59 -4.99 -2.59 -13.82
CA ALA A 59 -3.91 -3.18 -13.05
C ALA A 59 -4.03 -2.94 -11.54
N ASP A 60 -3.80 -4.03 -10.79
CA ASP A 60 -3.46 -4.09 -9.38
C ASP A 60 -2.25 -3.18 -9.12
N THR A 61 -2.54 -1.90 -8.91
CA THR A 61 -1.66 -0.96 -8.25
C THR A 61 -2.22 -0.90 -6.84
N ARG A 62 -1.45 -1.40 -5.88
CA ARG A 62 -1.61 -1.14 -4.45
C ARG A 62 -1.59 0.37 -4.20
N GLU A 63 -2.67 1.04 -4.56
CA GLU A 63 -3.02 2.32 -4.02
C GLU A 63 -3.36 2.03 -2.56
N TYR A 64 -2.62 2.62 -1.64
CA TYR A 64 -3.03 2.79 -0.26
C TYR A 64 -4.26 3.72 -0.26
N ARG A 65 -5.37 3.27 -0.83
CA ARG A 65 -6.67 3.91 -0.69
C ARG A 65 -7.01 3.74 0.77
N ALA A 66 -7.30 4.83 1.46
CA ALA A 66 -8.02 4.76 2.71
C ALA A 66 -9.38 4.09 2.41
N GLU A 67 -9.42 2.76 2.52
CA GLU A 67 -10.63 1.95 2.47
C GLU A 67 -11.49 2.40 3.66
N GLY A 68 -12.36 3.41 3.44
CA GLY A 68 -13.16 4.03 4.49
C GLY A 68 -13.63 5.46 4.21
N ILE A 69 -12.99 6.20 3.30
CA ILE A 69 -13.45 7.55 2.94
C ILE A 69 -14.31 7.46 1.67
N THR A 70 -15.63 7.45 1.87
CA THR A 70 -16.62 7.52 0.79
C THR A 70 -16.95 8.97 0.46
N MET A 71 -17.46 9.23 -0.75
CA MET A 71 -17.98 10.53 -1.10
C MET A 71 -19.13 10.89 -0.13
N PRO A 72 -19.06 12.00 0.61
CA PRO A 72 -20.13 12.38 1.52
C PRO A 72 -21.40 12.72 0.74
N THR A 73 -22.57 12.58 1.36
CA THR A 73 -23.86 13.00 0.82
C THR A 73 -24.40 14.18 1.62
N PHE A 74 -24.81 15.26 0.95
CA PHE A 74 -25.44 16.41 1.59
C PHE A 74 -26.96 16.28 1.50
N HIS A 75 -27.64 16.19 2.63
CA HIS A 75 -29.09 16.00 2.71
C HIS A 75 -29.89 17.32 2.86
N GLY A 76 -29.21 18.47 2.90
CA GLY A 76 -29.87 19.78 2.97
C GLY A 76 -30.76 20.01 4.21
N THR A 77 -30.58 19.22 5.28
CA THR A 77 -31.35 19.39 6.51
C THR A 77 -30.89 20.64 7.26
N LYS A 78 -31.71 21.21 8.15
CA LYS A 78 -31.33 22.42 8.91
C LYS A 78 -30.06 22.21 9.76
N ASP A 79 -29.80 20.96 10.13
CA ASP A 79 -28.66 20.52 10.95
C ASP A 79 -27.45 20.10 10.08
N ALA A 80 -27.60 20.07 8.75
CA ALA A 80 -26.52 19.74 7.83
C ALA A 80 -25.60 20.95 7.63
N ASP A 81 -24.38 20.84 8.13
CA ASP A 81 -23.37 21.87 7.99
C ASP A 81 -22.68 21.78 6.60
N VAL A 82 -22.80 22.86 5.82
CA VAL A 82 -22.19 22.94 4.48
C VAL A 82 -20.66 22.90 4.56
N ALA A 83 -20.06 23.47 5.61
CA ALA A 83 -18.61 23.46 5.80
C ALA A 83 -18.11 22.04 6.12
N ASP A 84 -18.85 21.27 6.93
CA ASP A 84 -18.53 19.87 7.22
C ASP A 84 -18.60 18.99 5.95
N TYR A 85 -19.64 19.20 5.13
CA TYR A 85 -19.76 18.53 3.84
C TYR A 85 -18.60 18.87 2.88
N MET A 86 -18.26 20.15 2.75
CA MET A 86 -17.17 20.59 1.88
C MET A 86 -15.81 20.11 2.38
N PHE A 87 -15.59 20.07 3.70
CA PHE A 87 -14.39 19.51 4.31
C PHE A 87 -14.27 18.01 4.01
N SER A 88 -15.34 17.25 4.25
CA SER A 88 -15.38 15.81 3.96
C SER A 88 -15.17 15.50 2.47
N ALA A 89 -15.74 16.30 1.57
CA ALA A 89 -15.55 16.13 0.13
C ALA A 89 -14.11 16.46 -0.29
N ARG A 90 -13.49 17.46 0.32
CA ARG A 90 -12.08 17.78 0.11
C ARG A 90 -11.17 16.63 0.54
N LEU A 91 -11.40 16.04 1.73
CA LEU A 91 -10.66 14.86 2.18
C LEU A 91 -10.81 13.70 1.21
N TYR A 92 -12.01 13.49 0.66
CA TYR A 92 -12.24 12.46 -0.35
C TYR A 92 -11.42 12.72 -1.63
N PHE A 93 -11.39 13.96 -2.13
CA PHE A 93 -10.59 14.31 -3.31
C PHE A 93 -9.09 14.12 -3.08
N GLU A 94 -8.57 14.57 -1.93
CA GLU A 94 -7.18 14.37 -1.55
C GLU A 94 -6.84 12.87 -1.43
N SER A 95 -7.74 12.07 -0.84
CA SER A 95 -7.57 10.62 -0.67
C SER A 95 -7.64 9.83 -1.98
N LYS A 96 -8.33 10.35 -3.00
CA LYS A 96 -8.49 9.72 -4.32
C LYS A 96 -7.60 10.35 -5.41
N ASN A 97 -6.65 11.21 -5.02
CA ASN A 97 -5.79 11.98 -5.92
C ASN A 97 -6.59 12.73 -7.02
N ILE A 98 -7.80 13.18 -6.70
CA ILE A 98 -8.62 13.95 -7.60
C ILE A 98 -8.10 15.39 -7.55
N GLN A 99 -7.50 15.86 -8.65
CA GLN A 99 -7.02 17.24 -8.75
C GLN A 99 -8.20 18.21 -8.75
N TYR A 100 -8.15 19.19 -7.86
CA TYR A 100 -9.10 20.30 -7.76
C TYR A 100 -8.32 21.60 -7.55
N GLY A 101 -8.66 22.67 -8.27
CA GLY A 101 -7.94 23.96 -8.24
C GLY A 101 -8.03 24.73 -9.55
N ALA A 102 -7.52 25.97 -9.59
CA ALA A 102 -7.62 26.84 -10.76
C ALA A 102 -6.93 26.27 -12.03
N GLU A 103 -5.97 25.36 -11.85
CA GLU A 103 -5.16 24.78 -12.93
C GLU A 103 -5.63 23.38 -13.38
N ALA A 104 -6.65 22.81 -12.71
CA ALA A 104 -7.13 21.45 -12.97
C ALA A 104 -8.55 21.42 -13.54
N PRO A 105 -8.91 20.40 -14.33
CA PRO A 105 -10.28 20.24 -14.84
C PRO A 105 -11.28 20.00 -13.69
N GLN A 106 -12.02 21.05 -13.35
CA GLN A 106 -13.00 21.08 -12.25
C GLN A 106 -14.28 20.27 -12.51
N GLN A 107 -14.51 19.84 -13.76
CA GLN A 107 -15.73 19.14 -14.16
C GLN A 107 -15.97 17.88 -13.32
N ARG A 108 -14.92 17.10 -13.03
CA ARG A 108 -15.03 15.85 -12.27
C ARG A 108 -15.31 16.09 -10.78
N PRO A 109 -14.55 16.93 -10.03
CA PRO A 109 -14.87 17.29 -8.65
C PRO A 109 -16.26 17.90 -8.48
N LEU A 110 -16.64 18.83 -9.38
CA LEU A 110 -17.94 19.50 -9.32
C LEU A 110 -19.10 18.53 -9.60
N SER A 111 -18.96 17.67 -10.61
CA SER A 111 -19.97 16.65 -10.90
C SER A 111 -20.17 15.70 -9.71
N LEU A 112 -19.10 15.32 -9.02
CA LEU A 112 -19.18 14.50 -7.81
C LEU A 112 -19.91 15.22 -6.68
N LEU A 113 -19.58 16.48 -6.41
CA LEU A 113 -20.26 17.28 -5.38
C LEU A 113 -21.76 17.40 -5.68
N VAL A 114 -22.13 17.72 -6.92
CA VAL A 114 -23.52 17.91 -7.34
C VAL A 114 -24.30 16.59 -7.32
N ALA A 115 -23.69 15.49 -7.76
CA ALA A 115 -24.33 14.17 -7.75
C ALA A 115 -24.62 13.62 -6.34
N ASN A 116 -24.00 14.20 -5.31
CA ASN A 116 -24.17 13.79 -3.92
C ASN A 116 -24.99 14.78 -3.08
N LEU A 117 -25.70 15.70 -3.73
CA LEU A 117 -26.76 16.49 -3.11
C LEU A 117 -28.07 15.68 -3.17
N LYS A 118 -28.78 15.56 -2.04
CA LYS A 118 -30.06 14.86 -1.92
C LYS A 118 -31.20 15.78 -1.55
#